data_AF-A0A1G8NF42-F1
#
_entry.id   AF-A0A1G8NF42-F1
#
_cell.length_a   1.000
_cell.length_b   1.000
_cell.length_c   1.000
_cell.angle_alpha   90.00
_cell.angle_beta   90.00
_cell.angle_gamma   90.00
#
_symmetry.space_group_name_H-M   'P 1'
#
loop_
_entity.id
_entity.type
_entity.pdbx_description
1 polymer ?
#
loop_
_entity_poly.entity_id
_entity_poly.type
_entity_poly.pdbx_seq_one_letter_code
_entity_poly.pdbx_strand_id
1 'polypeptide(L)'
;MTQAELFLSQDVAQAQPVAAQEPTPHEDAPFRFEDLEPEHRVTYTVRLADYPHPAADAVKVAGQRFRRELDRLLGDDAVPALRAFQNASESGESDLTKDEVALAKRWIKAFDAARTAGFRDLGDTDEAYFDVRPI
;
A
#
# COMPACT_ATOMS: atom_id res chain seq x y z
N MET A 1 27.14 56.39 49.94
CA MET A 1 28.56 56.24 49.53
C MET A 1 28.71 54.82 49.02
N THR A 2 29.18 54.48 47.81
CA THR A 2 29.79 55.25 46.72
C THR A 2 29.73 54.38 45.46
N GLN A 3 29.40 55.03 44.35
CA GLN A 3 29.69 54.65 42.98
C GLN A 3 31.21 54.48 42.82
N ALA A 4 31.70 53.26 42.57
CA ALA A 4 32.95 52.90 41.87
C ALA A 4 33.51 51.57 42.39
N GLU A 5 33.14 50.47 41.74
CA GLU A 5 34.06 49.34 41.54
C GLU A 5 34.22 49.15 40.03
N LEU A 6 34.86 50.15 39.43
CA LEU A 6 35.74 49.94 38.29
C LEU A 6 36.95 49.20 38.85
N PHE A 7 37.26 47.96 38.44
CA PHE A 7 38.64 47.52 38.20
C PHE A 7 38.61 46.22 37.41
N LEU A 8 38.92 46.37 36.12
CA LEU A 8 39.32 45.31 35.21
C LEU A 8 40.43 44.46 35.83
N SER A 9 40.21 43.14 35.89
CA SER A 9 41.27 42.16 35.63
C SER A 9 40.95 41.51 34.29
N GLN A 10 41.46 42.13 33.23
CA GLN A 10 41.63 41.49 31.94
C GLN A 10 43.02 40.85 31.91
N ASP A 11 43.18 39.87 31.00
CA ASP A 11 44.39 39.21 30.51
C ASP A 11 44.75 37.88 31.23
N VAL A 12 44.96 36.74 30.55
CA VAL A 12 45.36 36.48 29.15
C VAL A 12 44.83 35.09 28.70
N ALA A 13 44.53 35.00 27.40
CA ALA A 13 44.39 33.86 26.48
C ALA A 13 45.03 32.51 26.91
N GLN A 14 44.61 31.32 26.45
CA GLN A 14 44.57 30.81 25.06
C GLN A 14 43.58 29.60 25.02
N ALA A 15 42.87 29.18 23.96
CA ALA A 15 43.09 29.19 22.52
C ALA A 15 41.75 29.02 21.75
N GLN A 16 41.73 29.48 20.50
CA GLN A 16 40.64 29.40 19.50
C GLN A 16 40.54 27.98 18.88
N PRO A 17 39.74 27.73 17.82
CA PRO A 17 38.30 27.97 17.60
C PRO A 17 37.59 26.66 17.15
N VAL A 18 36.32 26.44 17.49
CA VAL A 18 35.45 25.63 16.61
C VAL A 18 33.99 25.93 16.88
N ALA A 19 33.25 26.03 15.78
CA ALA A 19 31.85 26.38 15.65
C ALA A 19 30.95 25.98 16.83
N ALA A 20 30.24 26.96 17.38
CA ALA A 20 28.96 26.71 18.01
C ALA A 20 27.98 26.28 16.90
N GLN A 21 27.90 24.97 16.67
CA GLN A 21 26.76 24.33 16.03
C GLN A 21 26.14 23.39 17.07
N GLU A 22 24.86 23.65 17.29
CA GLU A 22 23.85 22.98 18.12
C GLU A 22 24.13 21.52 18.55
N PRO A 23 23.78 21.15 19.79
CA PRO A 23 23.24 19.83 20.06
C PRO A 23 21.71 19.92 20.03
N THR A 24 21.13 19.82 18.84
CA THR A 24 19.77 19.30 18.67
C THR A 24 19.72 17.93 19.35
N PRO A 25 18.82 17.69 20.32
CA PRO A 25 18.66 16.37 20.86
C PRO A 25 17.90 15.51 19.85
N HIS A 26 18.57 14.45 19.40
CA HIS A 26 18.04 13.25 18.76
C HIS A 26 17.50 13.38 17.33
N GLU A 27 18.34 12.89 16.41
CA GLU A 27 17.91 11.94 15.38
C GLU A 27 16.90 10.94 15.94
N ASP A 28 15.70 10.92 15.38
CA ASP A 28 15.08 9.66 14.98
C ASP A 28 14.33 9.91 13.67
N ALA A 29 15.04 9.60 12.59
CA ALA A 29 14.65 9.61 11.18
C ALA A 29 14.05 10.93 10.62
N PRO A 30 14.54 11.45 9.46
CA PRO A 30 13.61 12.18 8.61
C PRO A 30 12.48 11.19 8.34
N PHE A 31 11.21 11.61 8.44
CA PHE A 31 10.15 10.88 7.77
C PHE A 31 10.54 10.88 6.28
N ARG A 32 11.29 9.85 5.90
CA ARG A 32 11.63 9.52 4.53
C ARG A 32 10.33 9.01 3.96
N PHE A 33 9.51 9.96 3.53
CA PHE A 33 8.38 9.73 2.66
C PHE A 33 8.92 9.30 1.28
N GLU A 34 9.67 8.21 1.25
CA GLU A 34 10.26 7.64 0.04
C GLU A 34 9.94 6.15 -0.08
N ASP A 35 8.95 5.71 0.70
CA ASP A 35 8.24 4.44 0.56
C ASP A 35 6.76 4.62 0.94
N LEU A 36 6.14 5.72 0.51
CA LEU A 36 4.74 5.58 0.11
C LEU A 36 4.82 5.09 -1.32
N GLU A 37 4.86 3.77 -1.48
CA GLU A 37 4.50 3.14 -2.75
C GLU A 37 3.30 3.91 -3.29
N PRO A 38 3.42 4.50 -4.49
CA PRO A 38 2.56 5.57 -4.98
C PRO A 38 1.15 5.19 -4.67
N GLU A 39 0.45 5.98 -3.84
CA GLU A 39 -0.87 5.66 -3.31
C GLU A 39 -1.65 4.97 -4.42
N HIS A 40 -1.70 3.63 -4.36
CA HIS A 40 -1.97 2.81 -5.52
C HIS A 40 -3.44 3.02 -5.72
N ARG A 41 -3.77 4.08 -6.51
CA ARG A 41 -5.07 4.76 -6.49
C ARG A 41 -6.05 3.63 -6.54
N VAL A 42 -6.74 3.42 -5.43
CA VAL A 42 -7.48 2.18 -5.26
C VAL A 42 -8.53 2.25 -6.35
N THR A 43 -8.33 1.53 -7.44
CA THR A 43 -9.20 1.54 -8.63
C THR A 43 -10.32 0.52 -8.44
N TYR A 44 -10.13 -0.40 -7.48
CA TYR A 44 -11.07 -1.41 -7.09
C TYR A 44 -10.94 -1.75 -5.60
N THR A 45 -12.04 -2.14 -4.98
CA THR A 45 -12.11 -2.71 -3.63
C THR A 45 -12.20 -4.23 -3.70
N VAL A 46 -11.66 -4.89 -2.66
CA VAL A 46 -11.75 -6.34 -2.48
C VAL A 46 -12.34 -6.61 -1.10
N ARG A 47 -13.38 -7.44 -1.04
CA ARG A 47 -13.98 -7.89 0.21
C ARG A 47 -14.09 -9.41 0.20
N LEU A 48 -13.72 -10.05 1.31
CA LEU A 48 -14.04 -11.45 1.50
C LEU A 48 -15.49 -11.58 1.98
N ALA A 49 -16.29 -12.34 1.25
CA ALA A 49 -17.68 -12.63 1.55
C ALA A 49 -17.86 -14.10 1.97
N ASP A 50 -18.96 -14.38 2.68
CA ASP A 50 -19.39 -15.72 3.08
C ASP A 50 -18.33 -16.55 3.83
N TYR A 51 -17.45 -15.86 4.58
CA TYR A 51 -16.45 -16.49 5.42
C TYR A 51 -16.97 -16.69 6.86
N PRO A 52 -17.08 -17.94 7.35
CA PRO A 52 -17.74 -18.24 8.63
C PRO A 52 -16.95 -17.81 9.87
N HIS A 53 -15.65 -17.53 9.73
CA HIS A 53 -14.76 -17.18 10.84
C HIS A 53 -14.27 -15.74 10.71
N PRO A 54 -15.02 -14.72 11.17
CA PRO A 54 -14.71 -13.31 10.94
C PRO A 54 -13.54 -12.79 11.81
N ALA A 55 -12.51 -13.59 12.07
CA ALA A 55 -11.27 -13.13 12.66
C ALA A 55 -10.73 -11.98 11.79
N ALA A 56 -10.93 -10.75 12.25
CA ALA A 56 -10.81 -9.55 11.43
C ALA A 56 -9.41 -9.42 10.81
N ASP A 57 -8.37 -9.93 11.49
CA ASP A 57 -7.00 -9.94 11.01
C ASP A 57 -6.79 -10.94 9.86
N ALA A 58 -7.36 -12.14 9.92
CA ALA A 58 -7.26 -13.12 8.85
C ALA A 58 -7.92 -12.61 7.56
N VAL A 59 -9.11 -12.02 7.69
CA VAL A 59 -9.85 -11.42 6.56
C VAL A 59 -9.06 -10.28 5.91
N LYS A 60 -8.46 -9.39 6.73
CA LYS A 60 -7.64 -8.29 6.24
C LYS A 60 -6.39 -8.79 5.51
N VAL A 61 -5.66 -9.73 6.11
CA VAL A 61 -4.44 -10.32 5.54
C VAL A 61 -4.76 -11.02 4.22
N ALA A 62 -5.86 -11.76 4.14
CA ALA A 62 -6.31 -12.41 2.92
C ALA A 62 -6.64 -11.43 1.80
N GLY A 63 -7.39 -10.37 2.12
CA GLY A 63 -7.71 -9.30 1.17
C GLY A 63 -6.47 -8.58 0.66
N GLN A 64 -5.49 -8.29 1.53
CA GLN A 64 -4.22 -7.68 1.13
C GLN A 64 -3.42 -8.58 0.19
N ARG A 65 -3.34 -9.88 0.48
CA ARG A 65 -2.63 -10.84 -0.37
C ARG A 65 -3.31 -11.02 -1.72
N PHE A 66 -4.63 -11.14 -1.71
CA PHE A 66 -5.41 -11.20 -2.94
C PHE A 66 -5.13 -9.97 -3.81
N ARG A 67 -5.22 -8.76 -3.22
CA ARG A 67 -4.95 -7.51 -3.92
C ARG A 67 -3.53 -7.45 -4.47
N ARG A 68 -2.53 -7.81 -3.64
CA ARG A 68 -1.13 -7.82 -4.06
C ARG A 68 -0.91 -8.75 -5.25
N GLU A 69 -1.52 -9.93 -5.25
CA GLU A 69 -1.37 -10.89 -6.35
C GLU A 69 -2.12 -10.44 -7.61
N LEU A 70 -3.29 -9.82 -7.47
CA LEU A 70 -4.03 -9.26 -8.59
C LEU A 70 -3.27 -8.08 -9.23
N ASP A 71 -2.76 -7.16 -8.42
CA ASP A 71 -1.90 -6.04 -8.85
C ASP A 71 -0.61 -6.57 -9.50
N ARG A 72 -0.03 -7.67 -9.02
CA ARG A 72 1.15 -8.30 -9.62
C ARG A 72 0.89 -8.86 -11.02
N LEU A 73 -0.31 -9.38 -11.28
CA LEU A 73 -0.66 -10.07 -12.52
C LEU A 73 -1.28 -9.16 -13.59
N LEU A 74 -2.06 -8.17 -13.14
CA LEU A 74 -2.80 -7.25 -14.00
C LEU A 74 -2.30 -5.80 -13.90
N GLY A 75 -1.81 -5.36 -12.75
CA GLY A 75 -1.43 -3.96 -12.53
C GLY A 75 -2.58 -3.01 -12.87
N ASP A 76 -2.30 -2.00 -13.69
CA ASP A 76 -3.28 -1.01 -14.16
C ASP A 76 -4.43 -1.63 -14.99
N ASP A 77 -4.24 -2.82 -15.57
CA ASP A 77 -5.26 -3.51 -16.35
C ASP A 77 -6.32 -4.22 -15.47
N ALA A 78 -6.23 -4.17 -14.14
CA ALA A 78 -7.16 -4.87 -13.25
C ALA A 78 -8.63 -4.49 -13.49
N VAL A 79 -8.94 -3.19 -13.54
CA VAL A 79 -10.31 -2.70 -13.79
C VAL A 79 -10.75 -2.92 -15.25
N PRO A 80 -9.94 -2.60 -16.27
CA PRO A 80 -10.25 -2.94 -17.67
C PRO A 80 -10.55 -4.43 -17.86
N ALA A 81 -9.76 -5.31 -17.26
CA ALA A 81 -9.92 -6.75 -17.38
C ALA A 81 -11.19 -7.26 -16.66
N LEU A 82 -11.51 -6.71 -15.47
CA LEU A 82 -12.77 -6.98 -14.79
C LEU A 82 -13.97 -6.55 -15.63
N ARG A 83 -13.95 -5.35 -16.19
CA ARG A 83 -15.04 -4.85 -17.05
C ARG A 83 -15.20 -5.68 -18.31
N ALA A 84 -14.10 -6.08 -18.95
CA ALA A 84 -14.13 -6.95 -20.11
C ALA A 84 -14.75 -8.32 -19.76
N PHE A 85 -14.43 -8.89 -18.58
CA PHE A 85 -15.03 -10.13 -18.10
C PHE A 85 -16.53 -9.99 -17.81
N GLN A 86 -16.97 -8.90 -17.18
CA GLN A 86 -18.38 -8.61 -16.92
C GLN A 86 -19.15 -8.45 -18.24
N ASN A 87 -18.63 -7.61 -19.14
CA ASN A 87 -19.20 -7.44 -20.48
C ASN A 87 -19.26 -8.78 -21.23
N ALA A 88 -18.26 -9.65 -21.10
CA ALA A 88 -18.26 -10.97 -21.72
C ALA A 88 -19.24 -11.98 -21.10
N SER A 89 -19.66 -11.73 -19.86
CA SER A 89 -20.64 -12.58 -19.16
C SER A 89 -22.07 -12.12 -19.42
N GLU A 90 -22.26 -10.82 -19.63
CA GLU A 90 -23.56 -10.18 -19.92
C GLU A 90 -23.87 -10.16 -21.42
N SER A 91 -22.84 -9.93 -22.25
CA SER A 91 -22.89 -9.95 -23.70
C SER A 91 -22.32 -11.27 -24.23
N GLY A 92 -22.92 -11.82 -25.28
CA GLY A 92 -22.34 -13.00 -25.95
C GLY A 92 -21.01 -12.67 -26.63
N GLU A 93 -20.13 -13.66 -26.82
CA GLU A 93 -18.80 -13.51 -27.45
C GLU A 93 -18.78 -12.79 -28.81
N SER A 94 -19.94 -12.62 -29.47
CA SER A 94 -20.10 -11.94 -30.76
C SER A 94 -19.99 -10.41 -30.69
N ASP A 95 -20.20 -9.82 -29.50
CA ASP A 95 -20.15 -8.36 -29.28
C ASP A 95 -18.80 -7.89 -28.72
N LEU A 96 -17.88 -8.82 -28.40
CA LEU A 96 -16.58 -8.50 -27.82
C LEU A 96 -15.49 -8.40 -28.87
N THR A 97 -14.60 -7.43 -28.71
CA THR A 97 -13.36 -7.37 -29.48
C THR A 97 -12.38 -8.47 -29.03
N LYS A 98 -11.42 -8.83 -29.90
CA LYS A 98 -10.39 -9.83 -29.57
C LYS A 98 -9.56 -9.42 -28.33
N ASP A 99 -9.31 -8.13 -28.18
CA ASP A 99 -8.58 -7.57 -27.04
C ASP A 99 -9.37 -7.70 -25.73
N GLU A 100 -10.69 -7.44 -25.76
CA GLU A 100 -11.56 -7.65 -24.59
C GLU A 100 -11.63 -9.13 -24.20
N VAL A 101 -11.75 -10.05 -25.17
CA VAL A 101 -11.71 -11.49 -24.88
C VAL A 101 -10.38 -11.90 -24.26
N ALA A 102 -9.26 -11.33 -24.71
CA ALA A 102 -7.94 -11.59 -24.13
C ALA A 102 -7.84 -11.05 -22.69
N LEU A 103 -8.33 -9.83 -22.45
CA LEU A 103 -8.40 -9.21 -21.12
C LEU A 103 -9.29 -10.01 -20.16
N ALA A 104 -10.48 -10.44 -20.59
CA ALA A 104 -11.38 -11.27 -19.79
C ALA A 104 -10.74 -12.61 -19.41
N LYS A 105 -10.05 -13.27 -20.35
CA LYS A 105 -9.31 -14.51 -20.06
C LYS A 105 -8.16 -14.27 -19.09
N ARG A 106 -7.49 -13.12 -19.18
CA ARG A 106 -6.42 -12.72 -18.27
C ARG A 106 -6.98 -12.44 -16.87
N TRP A 107 -8.15 -11.80 -16.77
CA TRP A 107 -8.87 -11.59 -15.52
C TRP A 107 -9.14 -12.91 -14.80
N ILE A 108 -9.74 -13.90 -15.47
CA ILE A 108 -10.07 -15.20 -14.86
C ILE A 108 -8.83 -15.86 -14.25
N LYS A 109 -7.71 -15.89 -15.00
CA LYS A 109 -6.46 -16.48 -14.54
C LYS A 109 -5.86 -15.72 -13.36
N ALA A 110 -5.86 -14.39 -13.44
CA ALA A 110 -5.31 -13.56 -12.38
C ALA A 110 -6.14 -13.64 -11.10
N PHE A 111 -7.47 -13.65 -11.23
CA PHE A 111 -8.40 -13.82 -10.13
C PHE A 111 -8.21 -15.18 -9.45
N ASP A 112 -8.07 -16.28 -10.19
CA ASP A 112 -7.88 -17.61 -9.59
C ASP A 112 -6.54 -17.75 -8.85
N ALA A 113 -5.46 -17.17 -9.42
CA ALA A 113 -4.17 -17.08 -8.75
C ALA A 113 -4.24 -16.23 -7.47
N ALA A 114 -4.89 -15.06 -7.54
CA ALA A 114 -5.10 -14.18 -6.41
C ALA A 114 -5.97 -14.84 -5.32
N ARG A 115 -7.00 -15.57 -5.72
CA ARG A 115 -7.88 -16.35 -4.84
C ARG A 115 -7.08 -17.42 -4.09
N THR A 116 -6.25 -18.17 -4.81
CA THR A 116 -5.37 -19.19 -4.21
C THR A 116 -4.40 -18.56 -3.20
N ALA A 117 -3.82 -17.41 -3.52
CA ALA A 117 -2.94 -16.68 -2.61
C ALA A 117 -3.67 -16.10 -1.38
N GLY A 118 -4.89 -15.61 -1.57
CA GLY A 118 -5.76 -15.08 -0.52
C GLY A 118 -6.23 -16.17 0.45
N PHE A 119 -6.59 -17.35 -0.05
CA PHE A 119 -7.05 -18.49 0.76
C PHE A 119 -5.95 -19.36 1.35
N ARG A 120 -4.69 -19.19 0.94
CA ARG A 120 -3.58 -20.04 1.40
C ARG A 120 -3.46 -20.19 2.92
N ASP A 121 -3.81 -19.16 3.69
CA ASP A 121 -3.80 -19.20 5.16
C ASP A 121 -5.21 -19.02 5.78
N LEU A 122 -6.27 -19.06 4.97
CA LEU A 122 -7.62 -19.22 5.48
C LEU A 122 -7.93 -20.71 5.48
N GLY A 123 -8.24 -21.25 6.66
CA GLY A 123 -8.58 -22.67 6.82
C GLY A 123 -9.82 -23.08 6.00
N ASP A 124 -10.97 -23.14 6.66
CA ASP A 124 -12.21 -23.56 6.00
C ASP A 124 -12.81 -22.40 5.17
N THR A 125 -12.79 -22.53 3.84
CA THR A 125 -13.21 -21.49 2.88
C THR A 125 -14.23 -22.00 1.86
N ASP A 126 -14.95 -23.08 2.16
CA ASP A 126 -15.75 -23.83 1.18
C ASP A 126 -16.80 -22.95 0.46
N GLU A 127 -17.42 -22.01 1.20
CA GLU A 127 -18.40 -21.05 0.69
C GLU A 127 -17.84 -19.63 0.47
N ALA A 128 -16.58 -19.38 0.87
CA ALA A 128 -16.03 -18.05 0.89
C ALA A 128 -15.55 -17.61 -0.51
N TYR A 129 -15.76 -16.34 -0.85
CA TYR A 129 -15.26 -15.77 -2.11
C TYR A 129 -14.78 -14.32 -1.95
N PHE A 130 -13.86 -13.92 -2.82
CA PHE A 130 -13.43 -12.52 -2.92
C PHE A 130 -14.33 -11.76 -3.88
N ASP A 131 -15.08 -10.80 -3.35
CA ASP A 131 -15.87 -9.84 -4.09
C ASP A 131 -14.97 -8.66 -4.50
N VAL A 132 -14.78 -8.48 -5.81
CA VAL A 132 -13.97 -7.39 -6.36
C VAL A 132 -14.87 -6.41 -7.08
N ARG A 133 -14.82 -5.14 -6.67
CA ARG A 133 -15.66 -4.07 -7.23
C ARG A 133 -14.83 -2.87 -7.65
N PRO A 134 -15.03 -2.32 -8.85
CA PRO A 134 -14.43 -1.03 -9.21
C PRO A 134 -14.98 0.08 -8.30
N ILE A 135 -14.19 1.13 -8.06
CA ILE A 135 -14.59 2.34 -7.32
C ILE A 135 -15.21 3.38 -8.27
#